data_AF-A0A9N8UW10-F1
#
_entry.id   AF-A0A9N8UW10-F1
#
_cell.length_a   1.000
_cell.length_b   1.000
_cell.length_c   1.000
_cell.angle_alpha   90.00
_cell.angle_beta   90.00
_cell.angle_gamma   90.00
#
_symmetry.space_group_name_H-M   'P 1'
#
loop_
_entity.id
_entity.type
_entity.pdbx_description
1 polymer ?
#
loop_
_entity_poly.entity_id
_entity_poly.type
_entity_poly.pdbx_seq_one_letter_code
_entity_poly.pdbx_strand_id
1 'polypeptide(L)'
;MSQTPTAPVAEKVDTTVGTTKGKFTIIFSLIFFFIGVIFSLFSSNTLFSHFSLDEPPTPTIPSEIKVPDGYKFSFLLYGNGNNKYTCVVASKSWDISSVQADLINRNDSHYDPAFYVASLTSNSDGTLIFKSVLVKHDNSSLTVKRDTKVDSPENNSVTKIHAPWERYAALNTVSGGSFSDIGYVVVVSTYKGASRAVSECGDNYQDGNIDTEPFTATYYFYSGSIPSNTTTNDSNESSNNNGAMNSIFIGYTQLGLTIIIGFITIGIALF
;
A
#
# COMPACT_ATOMS: atom_id res chain seq x y z
N MET A 1 -67.43 -4.13 -14.33
CA MET A 1 -67.71 -4.89 -13.10
C MET A 1 -66.39 -5.09 -12.38
N SER A 2 -66.13 -4.33 -11.32
CA SER A 2 -64.86 -4.38 -10.56
C SER A 2 -65.22 -4.69 -9.11
N GLN A 3 -64.89 -5.90 -8.65
CA GLN A 3 -65.13 -6.32 -7.27
C GLN A 3 -63.94 -5.86 -6.42
N THR A 4 -64.26 -5.19 -5.31
CA THR A 4 -63.30 -4.74 -4.30
C THR A 4 -63.04 -5.91 -3.34
N PRO A 5 -61.77 -6.25 -3.03
CA PRO A 5 -61.48 -7.33 -2.10
C PRO A 5 -61.66 -6.87 -0.64
N THR A 6 -62.46 -7.62 0.11
CA THR A 6 -62.70 -7.44 1.55
C THR A 6 -61.55 -8.03 2.37
N ALA A 7 -60.99 -7.25 3.28
CA ALA A 7 -59.89 -7.66 4.17
C ALA A 7 -60.36 -8.65 5.27
N PRO A 8 -59.50 -9.57 5.72
CA PRO A 8 -59.84 -10.53 6.78
C PRO A 8 -59.86 -9.88 8.16
N VAL A 9 -60.85 -10.26 8.97
CA VAL A 9 -61.05 -9.84 10.36
C VAL A 9 -60.05 -10.56 11.25
N ALA A 10 -59.28 -9.79 12.03
CA ALA A 10 -58.33 -10.32 13.01
C ALA A 10 -59.07 -10.80 14.27
N GLU A 11 -58.98 -12.10 14.55
CA GLU A 11 -59.46 -12.73 15.77
C GLU A 11 -58.47 -12.48 16.92
N LYS A 12 -58.96 -11.87 18.00
CA LYS A 12 -58.16 -11.49 19.16
C LYS A 12 -58.14 -12.66 20.14
N VAL A 13 -57.05 -13.42 20.16
CA VAL A 13 -56.83 -14.52 21.12
C VAL A 13 -56.25 -13.96 22.41
N ASP A 14 -57.09 -13.83 23.45
CA ASP A 14 -56.65 -13.47 24.79
C ASP A 14 -55.99 -14.69 25.45
N THR A 15 -54.67 -14.60 25.65
CA THR A 15 -53.88 -15.62 26.36
C THR A 15 -53.55 -15.12 27.76
N THR A 16 -54.31 -15.56 28.75
CA THR A 16 -54.08 -15.26 30.16
C THR A 16 -52.91 -16.10 30.68
N VAL A 17 -51.70 -15.52 30.71
CA VAL A 17 -50.50 -16.15 31.27
C VAL A 17 -50.43 -15.88 32.78
N GLY A 18 -50.68 -16.93 33.57
CA GLY A 18 -50.54 -16.92 35.02
C GLY A 18 -49.11 -16.61 35.45
N THR A 19 -48.93 -15.50 36.17
CA THR A 19 -47.63 -15.00 36.62
C THR A 19 -47.31 -15.56 38.01
N THR A 20 -46.58 -16.67 38.08
CA THR A 20 -45.93 -17.13 39.33
C THR A 20 -44.67 -16.29 39.58
N LYS A 21 -44.87 -15.03 39.94
CA LYS A 21 -43.82 -14.11 40.40
C LYS A 21 -43.37 -14.51 41.80
N GLY A 22 -42.11 -14.89 41.97
CA GLY A 22 -41.52 -14.81 43.31
C GLY A 22 -40.26 -15.63 43.56
N LYS A 23 -40.00 -16.71 42.81
CA LYS A 23 -38.81 -17.56 43.08
C LYS A 23 -37.96 -17.93 41.87
N PHE A 24 -38.43 -17.65 40.65
CA PHE A 24 -37.68 -17.99 39.42
C PHE A 24 -36.69 -16.91 38.97
N THR A 25 -36.82 -15.68 39.45
CA THR A 25 -35.99 -14.54 38.99
C THR A 25 -34.55 -14.59 39.52
N ILE A 26 -34.32 -15.17 40.70
CA ILE A 26 -32.98 -15.22 41.31
C ILE A 26 -32.09 -16.26 40.60
N ILE A 27 -32.66 -17.40 40.20
CA ILE A 27 -31.90 -18.47 39.52
C ILE A 27 -31.51 -18.06 38.09
N PHE A 28 -32.41 -17.39 37.36
CA PHE A 28 -32.10 -16.90 36.02
C PHE A 28 -31.01 -15.80 36.02
N SER A 29 -31.01 -14.92 37.02
CA SER A 29 -30.01 -13.84 37.10
C SER A 29 -28.60 -14.35 37.41
N LEU A 30 -28.45 -15.43 38.18
CA LEU A 30 -27.15 -16.04 38.47
C LEU A 30 -26.56 -16.77 37.26
N ILE A 31 -27.39 -17.43 36.45
CA ILE A 31 -26.94 -18.14 35.24
C ILE A 31 -26.39 -17.16 34.20
N PHE A 32 -27.04 -16.01 33.98
CA PHE A 32 -26.55 -14.98 33.06
C PHE A 32 -25.25 -14.32 33.53
N PHE A 33 -25.05 -14.16 34.84
CA PHE A 33 -23.81 -13.60 35.39
C PHE A 33 -22.62 -14.56 35.18
N PHE A 34 -22.82 -15.86 35.39
CA PHE A 34 -21.76 -16.86 35.13
C PHE A 34 -21.45 -17.03 33.63
N ILE A 35 -22.45 -17.01 32.76
CA ILE A 35 -22.22 -17.05 31.30
C ILE A 35 -21.46 -15.81 30.84
N GLY A 36 -21.77 -14.61 31.36
CA GLY A 36 -21.06 -13.37 31.05
C GLY A 36 -19.59 -13.38 31.49
N VAL A 37 -19.30 -13.90 32.69
CA VAL A 37 -17.92 -14.03 33.19
C VAL A 37 -17.14 -15.06 32.37
N ILE A 38 -17.75 -16.21 32.02
CA ILE A 38 -17.12 -17.21 31.16
C ILE A 38 -16.87 -16.61 29.76
N PHE A 39 -17.81 -15.88 29.18
CA PHE A 39 -17.60 -15.21 27.89
C PHE A 39 -16.49 -14.15 27.95
N SER A 40 -16.35 -13.42 29.06
CA SER A 40 -15.25 -12.45 29.23
C SER A 40 -13.87 -13.12 29.35
N LEU A 41 -13.79 -14.32 29.93
CA LEU A 41 -12.55 -15.11 30.03
C LEU A 41 -12.17 -15.78 28.71
N PHE A 42 -13.14 -16.11 27.85
CA PHE A 42 -12.89 -16.65 26.50
C PHE A 42 -12.68 -15.57 25.42
N SER A 43 -13.03 -14.31 25.69
CA SER A 43 -12.83 -13.20 24.74
C SER A 43 -11.42 -12.61 24.76
N SER A 44 -10.57 -13.01 25.70
CA SER A 44 -9.26 -12.36 25.90
C SER A 44 -8.05 -13.22 25.50
N ASN A 45 -8.28 -14.41 24.94
CA ASN A 45 -7.20 -15.26 24.43
C ASN A 45 -7.46 -15.56 22.97
N THR A 46 -7.38 -14.53 22.12
CA THR A 46 -7.12 -14.75 20.70
C THR A 46 -5.85 -15.57 20.60
N LEU A 47 -6.07 -16.83 20.26
CA LEU A 47 -5.10 -17.88 20.01
C LEU A 47 -4.28 -17.53 18.75
N PHE A 48 -3.60 -16.39 18.74
CA PHE A 48 -2.42 -16.21 17.89
C PHE A 48 -1.30 -16.91 18.64
N SER A 49 -1.35 -18.24 18.63
CA SER A 49 -0.20 -19.08 18.91
C SER A 49 0.95 -18.50 18.13
N HIS A 50 1.93 -18.00 18.88
CA HIS A 50 3.25 -17.56 18.50
C HIS A 50 3.77 -18.45 17.36
N PHE A 51 3.48 -18.11 16.12
CA PHE A 51 4.29 -18.55 15.00
C PHE A 51 5.57 -17.75 15.16
N SER A 52 6.47 -18.26 16.02
CA SER A 52 7.87 -17.86 15.97
C SER A 52 8.41 -18.52 14.71
N LEU A 53 8.03 -17.96 13.56
CA LEU A 53 8.71 -18.27 12.32
C LEU A 53 10.11 -17.72 12.55
N ASP A 54 11.08 -18.62 12.74
CA ASP A 54 12.48 -18.22 12.75
C ASP A 54 12.68 -17.32 11.54
N GLU A 55 13.23 -16.11 11.78
CA GLU A 55 13.47 -15.15 10.72
C GLU A 55 14.22 -15.92 9.62
N PRO A 56 13.65 -16.04 8.41
CA PRO A 56 14.30 -16.77 7.35
C PRO A 56 15.66 -16.12 7.13
N PRO A 57 16.70 -16.90 6.76
CA PRO A 57 18.05 -16.38 6.64
C PRO A 57 18.04 -15.10 5.81
N THR A 58 18.20 -13.97 6.50
CA THR A 58 18.09 -12.66 5.88
C THR A 58 19.31 -12.51 4.98
N PRO A 59 19.15 -12.07 3.71
CA PRO A 59 20.31 -11.68 2.94
C PRO A 59 21.06 -10.60 3.72
N THR A 60 22.38 -10.53 3.56
CA THR A 60 23.17 -9.46 4.20
C THR A 60 22.65 -8.10 3.72
N ILE A 61 21.88 -7.42 4.57
CA ILE A 61 21.29 -6.11 4.28
C ILE A 61 22.39 -5.05 4.43
N PRO A 62 22.69 -4.25 3.38
CA PRO A 62 23.63 -3.14 3.46
C PRO A 62 23.26 -2.15 4.57
N SER A 63 24.28 -1.62 5.25
CA SER A 63 24.11 -0.75 6.42
C SER A 63 23.25 0.49 6.15
N GLU A 64 23.26 0.98 4.92
CA GLU A 64 22.61 2.17 4.42
C GLU A 64 21.09 2.00 4.37
N ILE A 65 20.60 0.79 4.12
CA ILE A 65 19.16 0.45 4.09
C ILE A 65 18.73 -0.38 5.30
N LYS A 66 19.61 -0.57 6.29
CA LYS A 66 19.28 -1.26 7.54
C LYS A 66 18.21 -0.49 8.30
N VAL A 67 17.22 -1.16 8.88
CA VAL A 67 16.20 -0.50 9.72
C VAL A 67 16.85 0.08 10.98
N PRO A 68 16.47 1.29 11.44
CA PRO A 68 16.95 1.84 12.71
C PRO A 68 16.66 0.94 13.91
N ASP A 69 17.41 1.12 14.99
CA ASP A 69 17.18 0.38 16.23
C ASP A 69 15.79 0.67 16.82
N GLY A 70 15.20 -0.34 17.48
CA GLY A 70 13.89 -0.25 18.12
C GLY A 70 12.72 -0.80 17.30
N TYR A 71 12.94 -1.10 16.02
CA TYR A 71 11.96 -1.79 15.17
C TYR A 71 12.19 -3.31 15.21
N LYS A 72 11.12 -4.08 15.02
CA LYS A 72 11.17 -5.55 15.06
C LYS A 72 10.68 -6.13 13.75
N PHE A 73 11.37 -7.15 13.25
CA PHE A 73 10.86 -7.92 12.11
C PHE A 73 9.48 -8.49 12.44
N SER A 74 8.53 -8.34 11.51
CA SER A 74 7.16 -8.81 11.67
C SER A 74 6.86 -9.97 10.72
N PHE A 75 7.06 -9.75 9.42
CA PHE A 75 6.86 -10.75 8.38
C PHE A 75 7.56 -10.30 7.10
N LEU A 76 7.60 -11.18 6.10
CA LEU A 76 8.02 -10.83 4.75
C LEU A 76 7.00 -11.27 3.72
N LEU A 77 7.03 -10.64 2.55
CA LEU A 77 6.25 -11.02 1.37
C LEU A 77 7.16 -11.04 0.15
N TYR A 78 6.80 -11.86 -0.84
CA TYR A 78 7.46 -11.91 -2.13
C TYR A 78 6.58 -11.20 -3.15
N GLY A 79 7.14 -10.24 -3.88
CA GLY A 79 6.40 -9.49 -4.88
C GLY A 79 6.79 -9.83 -6.30
N ASN A 80 5.80 -9.85 -7.19
CA ASN A 80 5.96 -9.92 -8.63
C ASN A 80 5.08 -8.87 -9.29
N GLY A 81 5.70 -8.08 -10.16
CA GLY A 81 5.07 -6.89 -10.66
C GLY A 81 5.79 -6.27 -11.84
N ASN A 82 5.40 -5.03 -12.11
CA ASN A 82 5.99 -4.21 -13.16
C ASN A 82 6.32 -2.82 -12.63
N ASN A 83 7.51 -2.34 -12.99
CA ASN A 83 7.85 -0.94 -12.91
C ASN A 83 7.55 -0.29 -14.27
N LYS A 84 6.86 0.85 -14.26
CA LYS A 84 6.68 1.68 -15.45
C LYS A 84 7.57 2.89 -15.33
N TYR A 85 8.32 3.15 -16.38
CA TYR A 85 9.19 4.29 -16.54
C TYR A 85 8.68 5.17 -17.66
N THR A 86 8.76 6.48 -17.48
CA THR A 86 8.47 7.46 -18.51
C THR A 86 9.78 8.12 -18.93
N CYS A 87 10.07 8.09 -20.24
CA CYS A 87 11.23 8.81 -20.79
C CYS A 87 11.00 10.31 -20.68
N VAL A 88 11.92 11.00 -20.04
CA VAL A 88 11.97 12.46 -19.94
C VAL A 88 13.17 12.93 -20.75
N VAL A 89 12.92 13.36 -21.99
CA VAL A 89 13.99 13.68 -22.96
C VAL A 89 14.80 14.89 -22.52
N ALA A 90 14.14 15.87 -21.87
CA ALA A 90 14.80 17.07 -21.39
C ALA A 90 15.94 16.79 -20.39
N SER A 91 15.76 15.79 -19.51
CA SER A 91 16.74 15.33 -18.54
C SER A 91 17.54 14.11 -19.00
N LYS A 92 17.21 13.53 -20.17
CA LYS A 92 17.68 12.22 -20.62
C LYS A 92 17.58 11.16 -19.51
N SER A 93 16.43 11.11 -18.84
CA SER A 93 16.18 10.20 -17.72
C SER A 93 14.97 9.31 -17.95
N TRP A 94 14.92 8.21 -17.20
CA TRP A 94 13.76 7.34 -17.08
C TRP A 94 13.16 7.53 -15.68
N ASP A 95 12.06 8.26 -15.62
CA ASP A 95 11.40 8.57 -14.36
C ASP A 95 10.39 7.47 -14.05
N ILE A 96 10.44 6.92 -12.83
CA ILE A 96 9.47 5.90 -12.43
C ILE A 96 8.08 6.55 -12.31
N SER A 97 7.14 6.10 -13.14
CA SER A 97 5.79 6.67 -13.21
C SER A 97 4.77 5.80 -12.48
N SER A 98 4.97 4.48 -12.44
CA SER A 98 4.19 3.63 -11.55
C SER A 98 4.88 2.33 -11.15
N VAL A 99 4.58 1.83 -9.96
CA VAL A 99 4.90 0.48 -9.49
C VAL A 99 3.59 -0.25 -9.24
N GLN A 100 3.49 -1.49 -9.71
CA GLN A 100 2.39 -2.40 -9.38
C GLN A 100 2.94 -3.80 -9.12
N ALA A 101 2.56 -4.44 -8.03
CA ALA A 101 2.93 -5.83 -7.76
C ALA A 101 1.86 -6.56 -6.95
N ASP A 102 1.76 -7.87 -7.17
CA ASP A 102 1.05 -8.81 -6.31
C ASP A 102 2.04 -9.37 -5.28
N LEU A 103 1.63 -9.46 -4.02
CA LEU A 103 2.46 -9.90 -2.90
C LEU A 103 1.94 -11.21 -2.32
N ILE A 104 2.84 -12.19 -2.19
CA ILE A 104 2.54 -13.53 -1.70
C ILE A 104 3.30 -13.86 -0.41
N ASN A 105 2.71 -14.69 0.44
CA ASN A 105 3.29 -15.12 1.72
C ASN A 105 4.12 -16.42 1.61
N ARG A 106 4.60 -16.76 0.41
CA ARG A 106 5.35 -17.99 0.14
C ARG A 106 6.47 -17.74 -0.85
N ASN A 107 7.63 -18.34 -0.60
CA ASN A 107 8.73 -18.33 -1.56
C ASN A 107 8.54 -19.45 -2.59
N ASP A 108 7.51 -19.34 -3.44
CA ASP A 108 7.40 -20.18 -4.61
C ASP A 108 7.63 -19.37 -5.88
N SER A 109 8.34 -19.98 -6.83
CA SER A 109 8.52 -19.42 -8.17
C SER A 109 7.21 -19.41 -8.98
N HIS A 110 6.17 -20.04 -8.44
CA HIS A 110 4.86 -20.17 -9.04
C HIS A 110 3.91 -19.31 -8.23
N TYR A 111 3.77 -18.04 -8.63
CA TYR A 111 2.86 -17.06 -8.04
C TYR A 111 1.40 -17.52 -8.18
N ASP A 112 1.01 -18.49 -7.35
CA ASP A 112 -0.33 -19.05 -7.33
C ASP A 112 -1.25 -18.03 -6.65
N PRO A 113 -2.33 -17.60 -7.33
CA PRO A 113 -3.32 -16.66 -6.79
C PRO A 113 -3.86 -17.05 -5.40
N ALA A 114 -3.82 -18.33 -5.04
CA ALA A 114 -4.22 -18.81 -3.72
C ALA A 114 -3.34 -18.27 -2.56
N PHE A 115 -2.11 -17.83 -2.84
CA PHE A 115 -1.19 -17.26 -1.85
C PHE A 115 -1.10 -15.73 -1.90
N TYR A 116 -1.96 -15.07 -2.69
CA TYR A 116 -1.98 -13.62 -2.80
C TYR A 116 -2.58 -13.03 -1.53
N VAL A 117 -1.79 -12.24 -0.80
CA VAL A 117 -2.19 -11.69 0.50
C VAL A 117 -2.21 -10.16 0.51
N ALA A 118 -1.47 -9.51 -0.38
CA ALA A 118 -1.49 -8.06 -0.52
C ALA A 118 -1.21 -7.61 -1.95
N SER A 119 -1.51 -6.35 -2.23
CA SER A 119 -1.09 -5.66 -3.46
C SER A 119 -0.23 -4.44 -3.12
N LEU A 120 0.62 -4.08 -4.07
CA LEU A 120 1.47 -2.90 -4.06
C LEU A 120 1.08 -2.01 -5.23
N THR A 121 0.83 -0.73 -4.97
CA THR A 121 0.68 0.29 -6.02
C THR A 121 1.42 1.57 -5.65
N SER A 122 1.89 2.34 -6.62
CA SER A 122 2.42 3.68 -6.36
C SER A 122 1.39 4.78 -6.63
N ASN A 123 1.50 5.88 -5.89
CA ASN A 123 0.86 7.15 -6.24
C ASN A 123 1.75 7.98 -7.16
N SER A 124 1.19 9.07 -7.70
CA SER A 124 1.94 10.03 -8.52
C SER A 124 3.06 10.72 -7.73
N ASP A 125 2.93 10.92 -6.43
CA ASP A 125 3.96 11.54 -5.59
C ASP A 125 5.15 10.61 -5.25
N GLY A 126 5.17 9.40 -5.82
CA GLY A 126 6.20 8.39 -5.57
C GLY A 126 6.04 7.64 -4.26
N THR A 127 4.95 7.85 -3.50
CA THR A 127 4.61 6.99 -2.36
C THR A 127 4.11 5.63 -2.83
N LEU A 128 4.38 4.60 -2.03
CA LEU A 128 3.89 3.25 -2.27
C LEU A 128 2.78 2.91 -1.27
N ILE A 129 1.76 2.21 -1.74
CA ILE A 129 0.63 1.72 -0.95
C ILE A 129 0.67 0.19 -0.97
N PHE A 130 0.82 -0.38 0.21
CA PHE A 130 0.59 -1.79 0.48
C PHE A 130 -0.84 -1.96 0.99
N LYS A 131 -1.61 -2.87 0.40
CA LYS A 131 -2.99 -3.12 0.83
C LYS A 131 -3.26 -4.61 0.93
N SER A 132 -3.82 -5.04 2.06
CA SER A 132 -4.27 -6.43 2.19
C SER A 132 -5.40 -6.71 1.20
N VAL A 133 -5.33 -7.85 0.51
CA VAL A 133 -6.43 -8.35 -0.34
C VAL A 133 -7.33 -9.33 0.41
N LEU A 134 -6.98 -9.67 1.65
CA LEU A 134 -7.74 -10.57 2.53
C LEU A 134 -8.88 -9.85 3.25
N VAL A 135 -9.70 -9.10 2.52
CA VAL A 135 -10.66 -8.08 3.04
C VAL A 135 -11.60 -8.56 4.15
N LYS A 136 -11.85 -9.86 4.28
CA LYS A 136 -12.67 -10.45 5.35
C LYS A 136 -11.95 -10.57 6.70
N HIS A 137 -10.63 -10.60 6.68
CA HIS A 137 -9.77 -10.89 7.84
C HIS A 137 -8.75 -9.79 8.12
N ASP A 138 -8.38 -9.04 7.09
CA ASP A 138 -7.41 -7.97 7.16
C ASP A 138 -7.82 -6.88 6.16
N ASN A 139 -8.17 -5.70 6.68
CA ASN A 139 -8.49 -4.51 5.90
C ASN A 139 -7.42 -3.42 6.05
N SER A 140 -6.24 -3.78 6.56
CA SER A 140 -5.15 -2.84 6.78
C SER A 140 -4.50 -2.43 5.46
N SER A 141 -3.93 -1.23 5.48
CA SER A 141 -3.09 -0.70 4.42
C SER A 141 -1.97 0.13 5.02
N LEU A 142 -0.87 0.24 4.29
CA LEU A 142 0.32 0.96 4.69
C LEU A 142 0.77 1.84 3.52
N THR A 143 0.89 3.15 3.76
CA THR A 143 1.50 4.08 2.81
C THR A 143 2.90 4.38 3.26
N VAL A 144 3.87 4.24 2.36
CA VAL A 144 5.29 4.50 2.63
C VAL A 144 5.90 5.45 1.62
N LYS A 145 7.02 6.07 2.00
CA LYS A 145 7.88 6.83 1.09
C LYS A 145 9.30 6.29 1.16
N ARG A 146 10.00 6.30 0.02
CA ARG A 146 11.41 5.91 -0.01
C ARG A 146 12.20 6.83 0.91
N ASP A 147 12.94 6.23 1.81
CA ASP A 147 13.83 6.89 2.76
C ASP A 147 15.26 6.86 2.21
N THR A 148 15.74 5.68 1.81
CA THR A 148 17.09 5.48 1.28
C THR A 148 17.14 4.30 0.31
N LYS A 149 18.23 4.21 -0.47
CA LYS A 149 18.47 3.15 -1.46
C LYS A 149 19.96 2.83 -1.59
N VAL A 150 20.26 1.63 -2.07
CA VAL A 150 21.59 1.22 -2.53
C VAL A 150 21.45 0.45 -3.84
N ASP A 151 22.50 0.46 -4.68
CA ASP A 151 22.51 -0.39 -5.86
C ASP A 151 22.44 -1.87 -5.45
N SER A 152 21.66 -2.67 -6.19
CA SER A 152 21.55 -4.09 -5.91
C SER A 152 22.95 -4.74 -5.91
N PRO A 153 23.36 -5.44 -4.84
CA PRO A 153 24.63 -6.16 -4.80
C PRO A 153 24.74 -7.25 -5.88
N GLU A 154 23.60 -7.66 -6.45
CA GLU A 154 23.52 -8.65 -7.52
C GLU A 154 23.74 -8.06 -8.92
N ASN A 155 23.97 -6.75 -9.04
CA ASN A 155 24.33 -6.08 -10.30
C ASN A 155 25.76 -6.45 -10.74
N ASN A 156 25.97 -7.70 -11.12
CA ASN A 156 27.24 -8.24 -11.57
C ASN A 156 27.33 -8.43 -13.10
N SER A 157 26.27 -8.10 -13.85
CA SER A 157 26.21 -8.29 -15.30
C SER A 157 25.70 -7.06 -16.04
N VAL A 158 26.38 -6.70 -17.12
CA VAL A 158 26.00 -5.64 -18.07
C VAL A 158 24.60 -5.87 -18.67
N THR A 159 24.10 -7.11 -18.66
CA THR A 159 22.82 -7.50 -19.29
C THR A 159 21.65 -7.68 -18.33
N LYS A 160 21.88 -7.59 -17.01
CA LYS A 160 20.83 -7.73 -16.00
C LYS A 160 21.00 -6.60 -14.99
N ILE A 161 20.30 -5.50 -15.22
CA ILE A 161 20.23 -4.40 -14.26
C ILE A 161 19.04 -4.70 -13.35
N HIS A 162 19.35 -5.00 -12.09
CA HIS A 162 18.37 -5.20 -11.05
C HIS A 162 17.98 -3.83 -10.49
N ALA A 163 16.71 -3.67 -10.11
CA ALA A 163 16.26 -2.49 -9.38
C ALA A 163 17.12 -2.29 -8.11
N PRO A 164 17.30 -1.04 -7.63
CA PRO A 164 17.98 -0.80 -6.37
C PRO A 164 17.31 -1.53 -5.20
N TRP A 165 18.09 -1.85 -4.17
CA TRP A 165 17.54 -2.23 -2.88
C TRP A 165 17.20 -0.97 -2.08
N GLU A 166 16.12 -1.01 -1.33
CA GLU A 166 15.49 0.22 -0.83
C GLU A 166 14.94 0.04 0.59
N ARG A 167 14.98 1.11 1.38
CA ARG A 167 14.25 1.22 2.64
C ARG A 167 13.17 2.27 2.48
N TYR A 168 11.99 1.93 2.95
CA TYR A 168 10.80 2.77 2.93
C TYR A 168 10.32 3.04 4.35
N ALA A 169 10.05 4.31 4.66
CA ALA A 169 9.48 4.73 5.93
C ALA A 169 7.96 4.84 5.82
N ALA A 170 7.24 4.34 6.82
CA ALA A 170 5.80 4.50 6.92
C ALA A 170 5.42 5.99 7.06
N LEU A 171 4.44 6.42 6.28
CA LEU A 171 3.80 7.73 6.41
C LEU A 171 2.48 7.63 7.17
N ASN A 172 1.71 6.59 6.87
CA ASN A 172 0.45 6.29 7.53
C ASN A 172 0.14 4.80 7.46
N THR A 173 -0.68 4.34 8.40
CA THR A 173 -1.27 3.01 8.40
C THR A 173 -2.78 3.13 8.58
N VAL A 174 -3.51 2.18 8.02
CA VAL A 174 -4.92 1.94 8.32
C VAL A 174 -4.99 0.73 9.25
N SER A 175 -5.58 0.92 10.43
CA SER A 175 -5.73 -0.13 11.43
C SER A 175 -6.59 -1.29 10.93
N GLY A 176 -6.42 -2.48 11.52
CA GLY A 176 -7.29 -3.63 11.28
C GLY A 176 -6.60 -4.84 10.65
N GLY A 177 -5.29 -4.97 10.85
CA GLY A 177 -4.55 -6.14 10.39
C GLY A 177 -3.03 -5.96 10.36
N SER A 178 -2.40 -6.72 9.47
CA SER A 178 -0.96 -6.98 9.43
C SER A 178 -0.12 -5.73 9.15
N PHE A 179 -0.69 -4.71 8.51
CA PHE A 179 0.03 -3.47 8.17
C PHE A 179 -0.13 -2.36 9.22
N SER A 180 -0.86 -2.60 10.31
CA SER A 180 -1.30 -1.53 11.22
C SER A 180 -0.17 -0.92 12.07
N ASP A 181 0.88 -1.69 12.37
CA ASP A 181 2.00 -1.31 13.23
C ASP A 181 3.34 -1.26 12.49
N ILE A 182 3.33 -1.30 11.16
CA ILE A 182 4.54 -1.27 10.34
C ILE A 182 5.11 0.15 10.27
N GLY A 183 6.38 0.30 10.65
CA GLY A 183 7.12 1.55 10.55
C GLY A 183 8.12 1.60 9.40
N TYR A 184 8.64 0.45 8.97
CA TYR A 184 9.58 0.36 7.86
C TYR A 184 9.31 -0.87 6.97
N VAL A 185 9.62 -0.71 5.68
CA VAL A 185 9.69 -1.81 4.71
C VAL A 185 11.07 -1.80 4.06
N VAL A 186 11.72 -2.95 3.99
CA VAL A 186 13.01 -3.13 3.30
C VAL A 186 12.80 -4.03 2.09
N VAL A 187 13.20 -3.55 0.91
CA VAL A 187 13.06 -4.23 -0.38
C VAL A 187 14.43 -4.70 -0.83
N VAL A 188 14.60 -6.01 -0.98
CA VAL A 188 15.86 -6.67 -1.33
C VAL A 188 15.64 -7.82 -2.32
N SER A 189 16.72 -8.46 -2.76
CA SER A 189 16.71 -9.59 -3.71
C SER A 189 15.89 -9.29 -4.97
N THR A 190 15.99 -8.05 -5.42
CA THR A 190 15.32 -7.54 -6.61
C THR A 190 15.85 -8.24 -7.85
N TYR A 191 14.97 -8.73 -8.72
CA TYR A 191 15.32 -9.28 -10.03
C TYR A 191 14.69 -8.44 -11.13
N LYS A 192 15.51 -7.98 -12.10
CA LYS A 192 15.09 -7.04 -13.16
C LYS A 192 14.48 -5.76 -12.56
N GLY A 193 13.58 -5.10 -13.27
CA GLY A 193 12.86 -3.94 -12.80
C GLY A 193 13.61 -2.62 -12.87
N ALA A 194 14.88 -2.59 -13.25
CA ALA A 194 15.59 -1.35 -13.54
C ALA A 194 15.16 -0.80 -14.91
N SER A 195 15.26 0.52 -15.07
CA SER A 195 15.02 1.16 -16.36
C SER A 195 16.05 0.74 -17.41
N ARG A 196 15.73 1.01 -18.67
CA ARG A 196 16.70 1.05 -19.77
C ARG A 196 17.86 2.01 -19.50
N ALA A 197 18.90 1.86 -20.30
CA ALA A 197 20.02 2.80 -20.29
C ALA A 197 19.52 4.22 -20.60
N VAL A 198 20.05 5.20 -19.87
CA VAL A 198 19.69 6.63 -20.04
C VAL A 198 19.94 7.13 -21.46
N SER A 199 20.93 6.56 -22.16
CA SER A 199 21.24 6.87 -23.55
C SER A 199 20.12 6.49 -24.53
N GLU A 200 19.21 5.58 -24.16
CA GLU A 200 18.09 5.22 -25.05
C GLU A 200 16.96 6.26 -25.01
N CYS A 201 16.85 7.04 -23.94
CA CYS A 201 15.83 8.10 -23.82
C CYS A 201 16.25 9.34 -24.62
N GLY A 202 15.40 9.75 -25.57
CA GLY A 202 15.67 10.83 -26.54
C GLY A 202 16.28 10.33 -27.86
N ASP A 203 17.03 9.23 -27.84
CA ASP A 203 17.65 8.65 -29.04
C ASP A 203 16.72 7.62 -29.69
N ASN A 204 16.20 6.67 -28.91
CA ASN A 204 15.30 5.60 -29.36
C ASN A 204 13.84 5.80 -28.90
N TYR A 205 13.64 6.59 -27.85
CA TYR A 205 12.33 6.82 -27.23
C TYR A 205 12.03 8.32 -27.13
N GLN A 206 10.80 8.70 -27.45
CA GLN A 206 10.32 10.08 -27.37
C GLN A 206 9.90 10.46 -25.95
N ASP A 207 9.79 11.76 -25.69
CA ASP A 207 9.32 12.29 -24.41
C ASP A 207 7.91 11.76 -24.10
N GLY A 208 7.72 11.25 -22.89
CA GLY A 208 6.47 10.62 -22.48
C GLY A 208 6.32 9.14 -22.84
N ASN A 209 7.24 8.54 -23.62
CA ASN A 209 7.19 7.10 -23.91
C ASN A 209 7.26 6.29 -22.61
N ILE A 210 6.41 5.25 -22.51
CA ILE A 210 6.35 4.36 -21.35
C ILE A 210 7.11 3.08 -21.65
N ASP A 211 8.07 2.75 -20.80
CA ASP A 211 8.76 1.47 -20.76
C ASP A 211 8.29 0.69 -19.53
N THR A 212 7.98 -0.60 -19.71
CA THR A 212 7.45 -1.45 -18.63
C THR A 212 8.39 -2.62 -18.40
N GLU A 213 8.98 -2.66 -17.22
CA GLU A 213 9.98 -3.66 -16.85
C GLU A 213 9.44 -4.56 -15.74
N PRO A 214 9.27 -5.87 -16.01
CA PRO A 214 8.81 -6.81 -15.00
C PRO A 214 9.88 -7.00 -13.94
N PHE A 215 9.47 -7.22 -12.70
CA PHE A 215 10.39 -7.41 -11.59
C PHE A 215 9.85 -8.38 -10.55
N THR A 216 10.77 -8.96 -9.77
CA THR A 216 10.44 -9.61 -8.50
C THR A 216 11.27 -9.01 -7.38
N ALA A 217 10.78 -9.05 -6.15
CA ALA A 217 11.51 -8.57 -4.97
C ALA A 217 11.02 -9.25 -3.67
N THR A 218 11.84 -9.23 -2.64
CA THR A 218 11.46 -9.63 -1.28
C THR A 218 11.26 -8.39 -0.41
N TYR A 219 10.12 -8.31 0.27
CA TYR A 219 9.73 -7.20 1.13
C TYR A 219 9.74 -7.66 2.59
N TYR A 220 10.63 -7.09 3.40
CA TYR A 220 10.70 -7.32 4.84
C TYR A 220 9.97 -6.19 5.56
N PHE A 221 8.97 -6.53 6.36
CA PHE A 221 8.14 -5.58 7.11
C PHE A 221 8.59 -5.56 8.57
N TYR A 222 8.78 -4.35 9.10
CA TYR A 222 9.25 -4.11 10.45
C TYR A 222 8.27 -3.26 11.24
N SER A 223 7.79 -3.79 12.37
CA SER A 223 6.89 -3.10 13.26
C SER A 223 7.62 -2.16 14.22
N GLY A 224 6.96 -1.04 14.52
CA GLY A 224 7.46 0.01 15.40
C GLY A 224 6.63 1.28 15.27
N SER A 225 7.01 2.33 15.99
CA SER A 225 6.36 3.63 15.85
C SER A 225 6.52 4.16 14.43
N ILE A 226 5.49 4.81 13.88
CA ILE A 226 5.64 5.50 12.59
C ILE A 226 6.78 6.52 12.72
N PRO A 227 7.80 6.49 11.85
CA PRO A 227 8.90 7.45 11.89
C PRO A 227 8.34 8.86 11.89
N SER A 228 8.73 9.66 12.88
CA SER A 228 8.36 11.08 12.87
C SER A 228 9.02 11.69 11.64
N ASN A 229 8.23 12.17 10.68
CA ASN A 229 8.71 12.99 9.58
C ASN A 229 9.23 14.30 10.18
N THR A 230 10.45 14.26 10.72
CA THR A 230 11.22 15.48 10.93
C THR A 230 11.38 16.04 9.54
N THR A 231 10.59 17.06 9.23
CA THR A 231 10.61 17.75 7.96
C THR A 231 11.98 18.42 7.91
N THR A 232 12.99 17.71 7.42
CA THR A 232 14.27 18.32 7.09
C THR A 232 13.95 19.22 5.92
N ASN A 233 13.83 20.52 6.20
CA ASN A 233 13.74 21.55 5.18
C ASN A 233 15.08 21.55 4.44
N ASP A 234 15.23 20.64 3.48
CA ASP A 234 16.39 20.58 2.57
C ASP A 234 16.36 21.79 1.64
N SER A 235 16.82 22.90 2.19
CA SER A 235 17.06 24.16 1.50
C SER A 235 18.52 24.54 1.73
N ASN A 236 19.44 23.70 1.24
CA ASN A 236 20.81 24.00 0.84
C ASN A 236 21.72 22.77 1.04
N GLU A 237 21.76 21.87 0.06
CA GLU A 237 22.97 21.07 -0.13
C GLU A 237 23.20 20.81 -1.62
N SER A 238 24.03 21.67 -2.21
CA SER A 238 24.66 21.43 -3.51
C SER A 238 25.79 20.42 -3.29
N SER A 239 25.49 19.15 -3.53
CA SER A 239 26.49 18.09 -3.62
C SER A 239 26.30 17.35 -4.94
N ASN A 240 27.32 17.44 -5.79
CA ASN A 240 27.44 16.73 -7.05
C ASN A 240 27.50 15.21 -6.79
N ASN A 241 26.36 14.53 -6.84
CA ASN A 241 26.28 13.09 -7.02
C ASN A 241 25.19 12.77 -8.03
N ASN A 242 25.61 12.33 -9.22
CA ASN A 242 24.74 11.78 -10.25
C ASN A 242 24.09 10.50 -9.69
N GLY A 243 22.83 10.60 -9.25
CA GLY A 243 22.09 9.51 -8.62
C GLY A 243 20.84 9.94 -7.84
N ALA A 244 20.65 11.26 -7.65
CA ALA A 244 19.42 11.83 -7.13
C ALA A 244 18.27 11.65 -8.12
N MET A 245 17.27 10.85 -7.73
CA MET A 245 15.91 11.08 -8.22
C MET A 245 15.46 12.42 -7.65
N ASN A 246 15.82 13.49 -8.33
CA ASN A 246 15.04 14.72 -8.29
C ASN A 246 13.80 14.50 -9.15
N SER A 247 12.88 13.63 -8.69
CA SER A 247 11.48 13.85 -9.02
C SER A 247 11.02 15.04 -8.17
N ILE A 248 11.48 16.23 -8.55
CA ILE A 248 10.65 17.42 -8.34
C ILE A 248 9.43 17.13 -9.20
N PHE A 249 8.42 16.54 -8.57
CA PHE A 249 7.06 16.59 -9.08
C PHE A 249 6.69 18.07 -9.07
N ILE A 250 7.03 18.78 -10.16
CA ILE A 250 6.41 20.05 -10.49
C ILE A 250 4.98 19.65 -10.81
N GLY A 251 4.13 19.63 -9.79
CA GLY A 251 2.70 19.61 -9.98
C GLY A 251 2.38 20.78 -10.89
N TYR A 252 1.95 20.48 -12.12
CA TYR A 252 1.39 21.44 -13.05
C TYR A 252 0.16 22.09 -12.39
N THR A 253 0.41 23.16 -11.63
CA THR A 253 -0.59 24.12 -11.17
C THR A 253 -0.22 25.49 -11.71
N GLN A 254 -0.07 25.58 -13.02
CA GLN A 254 -0.51 26.75 -13.76
C GLN A 254 -1.16 26.27 -15.05
N LEU A 255 -2.48 26.12 -15.00
CA LEU A 255 -3.33 26.39 -16.15
C LEU A 255 -2.92 27.77 -16.69
N GLY A 256 -2.10 27.76 -17.74
CA GLY A 256 -2.01 28.89 -18.64
C GLY A 256 -3.41 29.14 -19.17
N LEU A 257 -4.07 30.14 -18.58
CA LEU A 257 -5.30 30.70 -19.10
C LEU A 257 -4.94 31.38 -20.42
N THR A 258 -4.96 30.63 -21.53
CA THR A 258 -4.87 31.22 -22.86
C THR A 258 -6.17 31.99 -23.10
N ILE A 259 -6.18 33.28 -22.76
CA ILE A 259 -7.22 34.20 -23.20
C ILE A 259 -7.03 34.35 -24.71
N ILE A 260 -7.82 33.61 -25.48
CA ILE A 260 -8.05 33.95 -26.88
C ILE A 260 -8.86 35.24 -26.88
N ILE A 261 -8.18 36.38 -26.97
CA ILE A 261 -8.81 37.65 -27.32
C ILE A 261 -9.23 37.52 -28.78
N GLY A 262 -10.48 37.10 -28.98
CA GLY A 262 -11.12 37.18 -30.28
C GLY A 262 -11.22 38.65 -30.68
N PHE A 263 -10.44 39.07 -31.67
CA PHE A 263 -10.68 40.31 -32.38
C PHE A 263 -12.02 40.19 -33.12
N ILE A 264 -13.06 40.81 -32.56
CA ILE A 264 -14.25 41.16 -33.34
C ILE A 264 -13.84 42.33 -34.23
N THR A 265 -13.47 42.03 -35.47
CA THR A 265 -13.47 43.04 -36.54
C THR A 265 -14.91 43.43 -36.82
N ILE A 266 -15.30 44.59 -36.29
CA ILE A 266 -16.50 45.32 -36.74
C ILE A 266 -16.19 45.84 -38.14
N GLY A 267 -16.73 45.18 -39.16
CA GLY A 267 -16.81 45.73 -40.50
C GLY A 267 -17.80 46.90 -40.48
N ILE A 268 -17.29 48.12 -40.51
CA ILE A 268 -18.09 49.30 -40.82
C ILE A 268 -18.30 49.27 -42.34
N ALA A 269 -19.52 48.95 -42.76
CA ALA A 269 -19.98 49.26 -44.11
C ALA A 269 -20.17 50.78 -44.20
N LEU A 270 -19.30 51.46 -44.95
CA LEU A 270 -19.57 52.79 -45.47
C LEU A 270 -20.12 52.60 -46.89
N PHE A 271 -21.41 52.93 -47.01
CA PHE A 271 -22.19 53.33 -48.19
C PHE A 271 -21.86 52.73 -49.56
#